data_AF-A0A8B5YHP3-F1
#
_entry.id   AF-A0A8B5YHP3-F1
#
_cell.length_a   1.000
_cell.length_b   1.000
_cell.length_c   1.000
_cell.angle_alpha   90.00
_cell.angle_beta   90.00
_cell.angle_gamma   90.00
#
_symmetry.space_group_name_H-M   'P 1'
#
loop_
_entity.id
_entity.type
_entity.pdbx_description
1 polymer ?
#
loop_
_entity_poly.entity_id
_entity_poly.type
_entity_poly.pdbx_seq_one_letter_code
_entity_poly.pdbx_strand_id
1 'polypeptide(L)'
;MDFCKECGRERTKNALYCKHCGARADEERASDPAARYQRAMTRKRIIIMAAIAACLILLFAGYKTGEALTSKEKLISDFEAALDQKDAKKAAKLLQSSDVDLAVTEKNVKPLLDYLKEHPDEEKELITSLKSGAGHPLMTIEKKGRRFWIYDRYVLNTEPVYLTVKTNYKDTGLFVNGKKVITTEKENFEKKIGPFVPGTYEVKAKLKSGIADLEGHRPPR
;
A
#
# COMPACT_ATOMS: atom_id res chain seq x y z
N MET A 1 -59.43 27.04 -55.95
CA MET A 1 -59.52 25.88 -56.86
C MET A 1 -58.13 25.29 -56.86
N ASP A 2 -57.97 24.06 -56.36
CA ASP A 2 -56.65 23.43 -56.25
C ASP A 2 -56.39 22.65 -57.53
N PHE A 3 -55.21 22.78 -58.13
CA PHE A 3 -54.84 22.06 -59.35
C PHE A 3 -53.72 21.06 -59.04
N CYS A 4 -53.74 19.90 -59.70
CA CYS A 4 -52.72 18.87 -59.55
C CYS A 4 -51.40 19.33 -60.20
N LYS A 5 -50.30 19.36 -59.44
CA LYS A 5 -48.97 19.75 -59.96
C LYS A 5 -48.43 18.80 -61.04
N GLU A 6 -48.84 17.53 -61.03
CA GLU A 6 -48.37 16.52 -62.00
C GLU A 6 -49.14 16.52 -63.33
N CYS A 7 -50.43 16.84 -63.34
CA CYS A 7 -51.25 16.78 -64.56
C CYS A 7 -52.07 18.04 -64.88
N GLY A 8 -51.93 19.10 -64.09
CA GLY A 8 -52.55 20.41 -64.32
C GLY A 8 -54.06 20.47 -64.17
N ARG A 9 -54.74 19.35 -63.88
CA ARG A 9 -56.20 19.28 -63.73
C ARG A 9 -56.67 19.64 -62.33
N GLU A 10 -57.87 20.21 -62.27
CA GLU A 10 -58.51 20.66 -61.03
C GLU A 10 -58.77 19.47 -60.09
N ARG A 11 -58.44 19.66 -58.81
CA ARG A 11 -58.59 18.69 -57.73
C ARG A 11 -59.73 19.10 -56.81
N THR A 12 -60.43 18.08 -56.32
CA THR A 12 -61.38 18.22 -55.22
C THR A 12 -60.62 18.48 -53.92
N LYS A 13 -61.06 19.49 -53.16
CA LYS A 13 -60.47 19.82 -51.85
C LYS A 13 -60.48 18.58 -50.94
N ASN A 14 -59.35 18.28 -50.30
CA ASN A 14 -59.10 17.12 -49.42
C ASN A 14 -59.09 15.72 -50.08
N ALA A 15 -58.96 15.59 -51.39
CA ALA A 15 -58.80 14.29 -52.03
C ALA A 15 -57.36 13.72 -51.86
N LEU A 16 -57.21 12.58 -51.17
CA LEU A 16 -55.91 11.91 -50.93
C LEU A 16 -55.13 11.61 -52.22
N TYR A 17 -55.81 11.38 -53.34
CA TYR A 17 -55.18 11.10 -54.63
C TYR A 17 -55.91 11.84 -55.76
N CYS A 18 -55.16 12.19 -56.81
CA CYS A 18 -55.71 12.78 -58.00
C CYS A 18 -56.49 11.71 -58.76
N LYS A 19 -57.78 11.92 -58.97
CA LYS A 19 -58.65 10.95 -59.68
C LYS A 19 -58.27 10.74 -61.16
N HIS A 20 -57.48 11.65 -61.75
CA HIS A 20 -57.12 11.60 -63.18
C HIS A 20 -55.75 10.99 -63.47
N CYS A 21 -54.78 11.14 -62.55
CA CYS A 21 -53.42 10.62 -62.76
C CYS A 21 -52.91 9.73 -61.61
N GLY A 22 -53.68 9.56 -60.54
CA GLY A 22 -53.31 8.72 -59.40
C GLY A 22 -52.31 9.35 -58.41
N ALA A 23 -51.78 10.55 -58.70
CA ALA A 23 -50.79 11.22 -57.84
C ALA A 23 -51.36 11.55 -56.45
N ARG A 24 -50.63 11.14 -55.40
CA ARG A 24 -50.98 11.40 -53.99
C ARG A 24 -50.89 12.88 -53.66
N ALA A 25 -51.75 13.38 -52.76
CA ALA A 25 -51.76 14.78 -52.33
C ALA A 25 -50.67 15.10 -51.29
N ASP A 26 -50.00 14.06 -50.81
CA ASP A 26 -49.29 14.02 -49.54
C ASP A 26 -47.77 14.30 -49.65
N GLU A 27 -47.26 14.61 -50.85
CA GLU A 27 -45.83 14.90 -51.06
C GLU A 27 -45.36 16.29 -50.57
N GLU A 28 -46.22 17.09 -49.93
CA GLU A 28 -45.84 18.35 -49.26
C GLU A 28 -46.19 18.37 -47.76
N ARG A 29 -46.06 17.23 -47.07
CA ARG A 29 -45.84 17.19 -45.61
C ARG A 29 -44.51 16.52 -45.25
N ALA A 30 -43.45 16.94 -45.91
CA ALA A 30 -42.08 16.65 -45.50
C ALA A 30 -41.46 17.90 -44.84
N SER A 31 -42.05 18.36 -43.74
CA SER A 31 -41.41 19.29 -42.82
C SER A 31 -42.05 19.18 -41.44
N ASP A 32 -41.91 18.02 -40.82
CA ASP A 32 -41.95 17.98 -39.37
C ASP A 32 -40.66 17.28 -38.92
N PRO A 33 -39.70 18.00 -38.31
CA PRO A 33 -38.51 17.36 -37.78
C PRO A 33 -39.02 16.41 -36.70
N ALA A 34 -39.05 15.11 -37.03
CA ALA A 34 -39.40 14.04 -36.11
C ALA A 34 -38.80 14.39 -34.76
N ALA A 35 -39.70 14.83 -33.88
CA ALA A 35 -39.37 15.62 -32.72
C ALA A 35 -38.30 14.86 -31.96
N ARG A 36 -37.13 15.50 -31.81
CA ARG A 36 -36.12 15.09 -30.86
C ARG A 36 -36.81 15.11 -29.52
N TYR A 37 -37.36 13.97 -29.13
CA TYR A 37 -38.01 13.76 -27.85
C TYR A 37 -36.92 13.78 -26.80
N GLN A 38 -36.42 14.97 -26.49
CA GLN A 38 -35.79 15.20 -25.22
C GLN A 38 -36.93 15.12 -24.20
N ARG A 39 -37.08 13.95 -23.58
CA ARG A 39 -37.85 13.84 -22.33
C ARG A 39 -37.27 14.89 -21.39
N ALA A 40 -37.96 16.03 -21.24
CA ALA A 40 -37.64 16.99 -20.21
C ALA A 40 -37.75 16.23 -18.88
N MET A 41 -36.60 15.96 -18.27
CA MET A 41 -36.52 15.18 -17.06
C MET A 41 -37.23 15.97 -15.95
N THR A 42 -38.25 15.39 -15.30
CA THR A 42 -38.96 16.04 -14.18
C THR A 42 -37.96 16.55 -13.13
N ARG A 43 -38.09 17.80 -12.65
CA ARG A 43 -37.14 18.45 -11.72
C ARG A 43 -36.68 17.56 -10.55
N LYS A 44 -37.57 16.72 -10.01
CA LYS A 44 -37.27 15.72 -8.97
C LYS A 44 -36.20 14.70 -9.39
N ARG A 45 -36.24 14.21 -10.62
CA ARG A 45 -35.25 13.27 -11.19
C ARG A 45 -33.88 13.94 -11.40
N ILE A 46 -33.86 15.22 -11.80
CA ILE A 46 -32.60 15.98 -11.95
C ILE A 46 -31.92 16.14 -10.58
N ILE A 47 -32.68 16.47 -9.53
CA ILE A 47 -32.16 16.58 -8.16
C ILE A 47 -31.63 15.23 -7.67
N ILE A 48 -32.36 14.13 -7.91
CA ILE A 48 -31.89 12.77 -7.55
C ILE A 48 -30.60 12.43 -8.30
N MET A 49 -30.54 12.68 -9.61
CA MET A 49 -29.33 12.43 -10.40
C MET A 49 -28.14 13.29 -9.95
N ALA A 50 -28.38 14.56 -9.61
CA ALA A 50 -27.36 15.45 -9.07
C ALA A 50 -26.86 14.97 -7.69
N ALA A 51 -27.77 14.53 -6.82
CA ALA A 51 -27.42 13.96 -5.51
C ALA A 51 -26.62 12.64 -5.66
N ILE A 52 -27.01 11.77 -6.59
CA ILE A 52 -26.26 10.55 -6.90
C ILE A 52 -24.88 10.90 -7.44
N ALA A 53 -24.77 11.83 -8.39
CA ALA A 53 -23.49 12.27 -8.93
C ALA A 53 -22.59 12.87 -7.84
N ALA A 54 -23.12 13.72 -6.97
CA ALA A 54 -22.39 14.28 -5.83
C ALA A 54 -21.91 13.19 -4.87
N CYS A 55 -22.76 12.20 -4.56
CA CYS A 55 -22.40 11.07 -3.73
C CYS A 55 -21.27 10.22 -4.36
N LEU A 56 -21.35 9.96 -5.66
CA LEU A 56 -20.30 9.23 -6.38
C LEU A 56 -18.97 9.97 -6.38
N ILE A 57 -18.97 11.30 -6.52
CA ILE A 57 -17.75 12.12 -6.43
C ILE A 57 -17.14 12.02 -5.03
N LEU A 58 -17.95 12.13 -3.98
CA LEU A 58 -17.47 12.00 -2.59
C LEU A 58 -16.90 10.60 -2.32
N LEU A 59 -17.58 9.55 -2.79
CA LEU A 59 -17.10 8.17 -2.67
C LEU A 59 -15.80 7.96 -3.44
N PHE A 60 -15.68 8.51 -4.65
CA PHE A 60 -14.47 8.41 -5.45
C PHE A 60 -13.29 9.15 -4.80
N ALA A 61 -13.53 10.37 -4.28
CA ALA A 61 -12.53 11.13 -3.55
C ALA A 61 -12.08 10.37 -2.29
N GLY A 62 -13.02 9.88 -1.49
CA GLY A 62 -12.73 9.06 -0.31
C GLY A 62 -11.97 7.78 -0.66
N TYR A 63 -12.32 7.12 -1.77
CA TYR A 63 -11.60 5.96 -2.29
C TYR A 63 -10.15 6.30 -2.62
N LYS A 64 -9.93 7.38 -3.38
CA LYS A 64 -8.58 7.82 -3.77
C LYS A 64 -7.73 8.23 -2.58
N THR A 65 -8.31 8.88 -1.59
CA THR A 65 -7.62 9.19 -0.33
C THR A 65 -7.27 7.92 0.44
N GLY A 66 -8.19 6.95 0.54
CA GLY A 66 -7.92 5.68 1.21
C GLY A 66 -6.80 4.89 0.53
N GLU A 67 -6.83 4.82 -0.80
CA GLU A 67 -5.80 4.19 -1.63
C GLU A 67 -4.43 4.82 -1.36
N ALA A 68 -4.33 6.14 -1.42
CA ALA A 68 -3.10 6.88 -1.16
C ALA A 68 -2.56 6.68 0.27
N LEU A 69 -3.44 6.61 1.28
CA LEU A 69 -3.04 6.37 2.67
C LEU A 69 -2.52 4.94 2.94
N THR A 70 -2.80 4.02 2.03
CA THR A 70 -2.39 2.61 2.13
C THR A 70 -1.32 2.21 1.13
N SER A 71 -0.83 3.15 0.33
CA SER A 71 0.09 2.87 -0.77
C SER A 71 1.51 2.53 -0.27
N LYS A 72 2.33 1.97 -1.17
CA LYS A 72 3.74 1.65 -0.87
C LYS A 72 4.54 2.91 -0.55
N GLU A 73 4.27 3.99 -1.29
CA GLU A 73 4.90 5.29 -1.13
C GLU A 73 4.61 5.86 0.26
N LYS A 74 3.37 5.70 0.74
CA LYS A 74 2.99 6.12 2.09
C LYS A 74 3.71 5.29 3.16
N LEU A 75 3.81 3.98 2.98
CA LEU A 75 4.57 3.10 3.88
C LEU A 75 6.05 3.51 3.98
N ILE A 76 6.70 3.76 2.83
CA ILE A 76 8.11 4.19 2.77
C ILE A 76 8.27 5.56 3.44
N SER A 77 7.40 6.51 3.13
CA SER A 77 7.44 7.85 3.73
C SER A 77 7.20 7.83 5.25
N ASP A 78 6.29 6.99 5.73
CA ASP A 78 6.06 6.83 7.17
C ASP A 78 7.26 6.14 7.86
N PHE A 79 7.98 5.28 7.14
CA PHE A 79 9.21 4.65 7.63
C PHE A 79 10.38 5.64 7.68
N GLU A 80 10.63 6.41 6.61
CA GLU A 80 11.59 7.52 6.60
C GLU A 80 11.34 8.47 7.78
N ALA A 81 10.09 8.90 7.97
CA ALA A 81 9.73 9.77 9.10
C ALA A 81 9.97 9.12 10.47
N ALA A 82 9.86 7.79 10.57
CA ALA A 82 10.17 7.06 11.79
C ALA A 82 11.69 6.96 12.04
N LEU A 83 12.50 6.84 10.99
CA LEU A 83 13.97 6.90 11.07
C LEU A 83 14.42 8.29 11.53
N ASP A 84 13.96 9.34 10.85
CA ASP A 84 14.29 10.75 11.15
C ASP A 84 13.96 11.12 12.60
N GLN A 85 12.79 10.69 13.08
CA GLN A 85 12.29 11.01 14.42
C GLN A 85 12.78 10.03 15.49
N LYS A 86 13.55 8.99 15.14
CA LYS A 86 13.86 7.84 16.02
C LYS A 86 12.61 7.25 16.70
N ASP A 87 11.48 7.21 15.99
CA ASP A 87 10.21 6.75 16.53
C ASP A 87 10.11 5.23 16.45
N ALA A 88 10.69 4.56 17.46
CA ALA A 88 10.68 3.10 17.59
C ALA A 88 9.26 2.51 17.60
N LYS A 89 8.27 3.25 18.10
CA LYS A 89 6.89 2.78 18.18
C LYS A 89 6.22 2.79 16.81
N LYS A 90 6.48 3.82 15.99
CA LYS A 90 6.04 3.83 14.59
C LYS A 90 6.78 2.77 13.78
N ALA A 91 8.11 2.70 13.87
CA ALA A 91 8.90 1.71 13.14
C ALA A 91 8.41 0.27 13.40
N ALA A 92 8.21 -0.10 14.68
CA ALA A 92 7.73 -1.43 15.04
C ALA A 92 6.34 -1.79 14.47
N LYS A 93 5.50 -0.80 14.14
CA LYS A 93 4.18 -1.04 13.51
C LYS A 93 4.26 -1.22 12.00
N LEU A 94 5.28 -0.66 11.36
CA LEU A 94 5.50 -0.75 9.92
C LEU A 94 6.26 -2.01 9.54
N LEU A 95 7.11 -2.49 10.46
CA LEU A 95 7.94 -3.67 10.32
C LEU A 95 7.22 -4.95 10.77
N GLN A 96 7.56 -6.03 10.10
CA GLN A 96 7.23 -7.40 10.45
C GLN A 96 8.47 -8.25 10.19
N SER A 97 8.66 -9.33 10.95
CA SER A 97 9.69 -10.31 10.60
C SER A 97 9.16 -11.40 9.66
N SER A 98 10.06 -11.93 8.83
CA SER A 98 9.84 -13.13 8.04
C SER A 98 9.79 -14.40 8.92
N ASP A 99 10.32 -14.31 10.14
CA ASP A 99 10.33 -15.38 11.13
C ASP A 99 9.16 -15.26 12.11
N VAL A 100 8.42 -16.36 12.29
CA VAL A 100 7.24 -16.41 13.17
C VAL A 100 7.64 -16.23 14.63
N ASP A 101 8.87 -16.60 15.00
CA ASP A 101 9.37 -16.50 16.35
C ASP A 101 9.93 -15.11 16.68
N LEU A 102 10.03 -14.20 15.68
CA LEU A 102 10.48 -12.82 15.86
C LEU A 102 9.33 -11.81 15.77
N ALA A 103 8.71 -11.53 16.92
CA ALA A 103 7.80 -10.39 17.03
C ALA A 103 8.58 -9.07 17.05
N VAL A 104 8.33 -8.17 16.10
CA VAL A 104 8.90 -6.82 16.10
C VAL A 104 8.17 -5.95 17.12
N THR A 105 8.93 -5.31 18.00
CA THR A 105 8.46 -4.49 19.13
C THR A 105 9.27 -3.20 19.22
N GLU A 106 8.77 -2.24 19.99
CA GLU A 106 9.48 -0.98 20.24
C GLU A 106 10.88 -1.19 20.84
N LYS A 107 11.12 -2.27 21.57
CA LYS A 107 12.41 -2.50 22.24
C LYS A 107 13.45 -3.15 21.33
N ASN A 108 13.06 -4.10 20.48
CA ASN A 108 14.00 -4.83 19.62
C ASN A 108 14.22 -4.15 18.26
N VAL A 109 13.42 -3.15 17.89
CA VAL A 109 13.66 -2.35 16.68
C VAL A 109 14.65 -1.21 16.88
N LYS A 110 14.91 -0.79 18.13
CA LYS A 110 15.88 0.30 18.41
C LYS A 110 17.28 0.06 17.82
N PRO A 111 17.87 -1.14 17.95
CA PRO A 111 19.12 -1.50 17.27
C PRO A 111 19.15 -1.16 15.78
N LEU A 112 18.04 -1.39 15.07
CA LEU A 112 17.91 -1.08 13.64
C LEU A 112 17.95 0.43 13.39
N LEU A 113 17.20 1.20 14.19
CA LEU A 113 17.15 2.65 14.07
C LEU A 113 18.50 3.29 14.38
N ASP A 114 19.20 2.77 15.37
CA ASP A 114 20.53 3.27 15.74
C ASP A 114 21.55 2.94 14.64
N TYR A 115 21.50 1.71 14.08
CA TYR A 115 22.32 1.31 12.94
C TYR A 115 22.14 2.23 11.72
N LEU A 116 20.90 2.41 11.26
CA LEU A 116 20.63 3.22 10.06
C LEU A 116 21.04 4.68 10.26
N LYS A 117 20.90 5.21 11.47
CA LYS A 117 21.36 6.58 11.78
C LYS A 117 22.89 6.71 11.76
N GLU A 118 23.59 5.71 12.25
CA GLU A 118 25.07 5.68 12.22
C GLU A 118 25.61 5.46 10.80
N HIS A 119 24.79 4.89 9.91
CA HIS A 119 25.11 4.58 8.52
C HIS A 119 24.12 5.24 7.53
N PRO A 120 24.18 6.57 7.33
CA PRO A 120 23.23 7.30 6.49
C PRO A 120 23.28 6.90 5.00
N ASP A 121 24.39 6.32 4.53
CA ASP A 121 24.50 5.81 3.16
C ASP A 121 23.70 4.50 2.99
N GLU A 122 23.77 3.60 3.97
CA GLU A 122 22.94 2.37 4.03
C GLU A 122 21.45 2.71 4.14
N GLU A 123 21.10 3.75 4.91
CA GLU A 123 19.73 4.25 4.97
C GLU A 123 19.23 4.71 3.60
N LYS A 124 20.01 5.53 2.90
CA LYS A 124 19.64 6.01 1.56
C LYS A 124 19.52 4.88 0.56
N GLU A 125 20.44 3.92 0.59
CA GLU A 125 20.42 2.75 -0.29
C GLU A 125 19.17 1.89 -0.03
N LEU A 126 18.86 1.64 1.24
CA LEU A 126 17.65 0.94 1.67
C LEU A 126 16.42 1.64 1.12
N ILE A 127 16.25 2.94 1.41
CA ILE A 127 15.10 3.72 0.97
C ILE A 127 14.95 3.72 -0.55
N THR A 128 16.07 3.85 -1.28
CA THR A 128 16.08 3.84 -2.75
C THR A 128 15.68 2.48 -3.30
N SER A 129 16.16 1.39 -2.70
CA SER A 129 15.80 0.02 -3.05
C SER A 129 14.31 -0.22 -2.81
N LEU A 130 13.79 0.20 -1.66
CA LEU A 130 12.36 0.11 -1.35
C LEU A 130 11.48 0.89 -2.34
N LYS A 131 11.90 2.10 -2.75
CA LYS A 131 11.19 2.92 -3.76
C LYS A 131 11.21 2.30 -5.16
N SER A 132 12.33 1.71 -5.56
CA SER A 132 12.47 1.05 -6.86
C SER A 132 11.81 -0.34 -6.90
N GLY A 133 11.47 -0.91 -5.74
CA GLY A 133 10.97 -2.27 -5.62
C GLY A 133 12.05 -3.34 -5.73
N ALA A 134 13.33 -2.94 -5.80
CA ALA A 134 14.45 -3.84 -5.62
C ALA A 134 14.50 -4.25 -4.15
N GLY A 135 14.55 -5.56 -3.87
CA GLY A 135 14.71 -6.03 -2.49
C GLY A 135 16.02 -5.54 -1.88
N HIS A 136 16.03 -5.23 -0.58
CA HIS A 136 17.23 -4.86 0.17
C HIS A 136 17.56 -5.96 1.19
N PRO A 137 18.84 -6.26 1.48
CA PRO A 137 19.21 -7.29 2.45
C PRO A 137 18.63 -7.10 3.85
N LEU A 138 18.39 -5.85 4.26
CA LEU A 138 17.80 -5.55 5.58
C LEU A 138 16.29 -5.80 5.62
N MET A 139 15.58 -5.49 4.53
CA MET A 139 14.13 -5.61 4.45
C MET A 139 13.59 -5.44 3.03
N THR A 140 12.38 -5.95 2.82
CA THR A 140 11.63 -5.85 1.57
C THR A 140 10.20 -5.37 1.84
N ILE A 141 9.50 -4.90 0.80
CA ILE A 141 8.07 -4.57 0.91
C ILE A 141 7.23 -5.75 0.45
N GLU A 142 6.32 -6.18 1.30
CA GLU A 142 5.37 -7.25 0.98
C GLU A 142 3.93 -6.77 1.02
N LYS A 143 3.13 -7.25 0.06
CA LYS A 143 1.69 -7.04 0.04
C LYS A 143 1.02 -8.09 0.94
N LYS A 144 0.64 -7.68 2.14
CA LYS A 144 -0.02 -8.53 3.15
C LYS A 144 -1.53 -8.35 3.14
N GLY A 145 -2.17 -8.89 2.11
CA GLY A 145 -3.63 -8.92 1.99
C GLY A 145 -4.25 -7.56 1.73
N ARG A 146 -5.43 -7.31 2.34
CA ARG A 146 -6.21 -6.09 2.14
C ARG A 146 -6.60 -5.42 3.45
N ARG A 147 -6.60 -4.09 3.46
CA ARG A 147 -7.15 -3.25 4.52
C ARG A 147 -8.56 -2.79 4.13
N PHE A 148 -9.50 -2.84 5.08
CA PHE A 148 -10.91 -2.48 4.85
C PHE A 148 -11.55 -3.16 3.63
N TRP A 149 -11.14 -4.39 3.30
CA TRP A 149 -11.57 -5.19 2.13
C TRP A 149 -11.22 -4.66 0.73
N ILE A 150 -11.02 -3.35 0.57
CA ILE A 150 -10.85 -2.70 -0.74
C ILE A 150 -9.43 -2.22 -1.04
N TYR A 151 -8.63 -1.92 -0.03
CA TYR A 151 -7.28 -1.38 -0.21
C TYR A 151 -6.22 -2.44 -0.01
N ASP A 152 -5.13 -2.37 -0.76
CA ASP A 152 -3.98 -3.21 -0.50
C ASP A 152 -3.31 -2.82 0.82
N ARG A 153 -2.76 -3.80 1.52
CA ARG A 153 -1.97 -3.56 2.72
C ARG A 153 -0.52 -3.94 2.46
N TYR A 154 0.39 -3.00 2.60
CA TYR A 154 1.82 -3.23 2.52
C TYR A 154 2.45 -3.24 3.92
N VAL A 155 3.50 -4.05 4.09
CA VAL A 155 4.33 -4.12 5.30
C VAL A 155 5.80 -4.19 4.92
N LEU A 156 6.69 -3.72 5.79
CA LEU A 156 8.13 -3.91 5.66
C LEU A 156 8.49 -5.25 6.30
N ASN A 157 8.95 -6.20 5.50
CA ASN A 157 9.39 -7.50 5.97
C ASN A 157 10.90 -7.47 6.21
N THR A 158 11.34 -7.66 7.45
CA THR A 158 12.76 -7.68 7.83
C THR A 158 13.22 -9.11 8.09
N GLU A 159 14.38 -9.46 7.54
CA GLU A 159 14.98 -10.77 7.74
C GLU A 159 15.67 -10.85 9.11
N PRO A 160 15.42 -11.90 9.91
CA PRO A 160 16.07 -12.05 11.19
C PRO A 160 17.57 -12.33 11.03
N VAL A 161 18.36 -11.84 11.99
CA VAL A 161 19.77 -12.17 12.11
C VAL A 161 20.02 -13.06 13.33
N TYR A 162 21.03 -13.92 13.21
CA TYR A 162 21.41 -14.89 14.23
C TYR A 162 22.88 -14.73 14.61
N LEU A 163 23.16 -14.69 15.90
CA LEU A 163 24.52 -14.64 16.44
C LEU A 163 25.03 -16.07 16.65
N THR A 164 26.16 -16.41 16.04
CA THR A 164 26.83 -17.69 16.30
C THR A 164 27.86 -17.49 17.40
N VAL A 165 27.67 -18.15 18.54
CA VAL A 165 28.58 -18.07 19.68
C VAL A 165 29.40 -19.35 19.74
N LYS A 166 30.72 -19.17 19.71
CA LYS A 166 31.71 -20.23 19.87
C LYS A 166 32.62 -19.89 21.05
N THR A 167 32.76 -20.80 22.00
CA THR A 167 33.67 -20.66 23.14
C THR A 167 34.17 -22.02 23.58
N ASN A 168 35.42 -22.10 24.00
CA ASN A 168 35.99 -23.29 24.63
C ASN A 168 35.65 -23.40 26.12
N TYR A 169 35.07 -22.36 26.75
CA TYR A 169 34.78 -22.32 28.18
C TYR A 169 33.31 -22.64 28.50
N LYS A 170 33.09 -23.48 29.52
CA LYS A 170 31.79 -23.67 30.18
C LYS A 170 31.49 -22.52 31.15
N ASP A 171 30.25 -22.44 31.65
CA ASP A 171 29.79 -21.46 32.65
C ASP A 171 29.98 -19.98 32.22
N THR A 172 30.04 -19.74 30.91
CA THR A 172 30.18 -18.40 30.34
C THR A 172 28.80 -17.82 30.06
N GLY A 173 28.46 -16.73 30.75
CA GLY A 173 27.23 -15.98 30.50
C GLY A 173 27.39 -15.05 29.30
N LEU A 174 26.56 -15.19 28.29
CA LEU A 174 26.48 -14.25 27.17
C LEU A 174 25.33 -13.26 27.38
N PHE A 175 25.61 -12.00 27.11
CA PHE A 175 24.68 -10.88 27.25
C PHE A 175 24.61 -10.11 25.94
N VAL A 176 23.40 -9.79 25.50
CA VAL A 176 23.11 -8.93 24.35
C VAL A 176 22.33 -7.73 24.86
N ASN A 177 22.85 -6.52 24.64
CA ASN A 177 22.33 -5.26 25.20
C ASN A 177 22.06 -5.37 26.71
N GLY A 178 23.02 -5.95 27.44
CA GLY A 178 22.96 -6.16 28.89
C GLY A 178 22.02 -7.28 29.37
N LYS A 179 21.23 -7.91 28.50
CA LYS A 179 20.36 -9.04 28.86
C LYS A 179 21.05 -10.36 28.65
N LYS A 180 21.05 -11.21 29.68
CA LYS A 180 21.60 -12.57 29.59
C LYS A 180 20.76 -13.39 28.62
N VAL A 181 21.36 -13.88 27.55
CA VAL A 181 20.68 -14.70 26.52
C VAL A 181 21.00 -16.19 26.68
N ILE A 182 22.21 -16.54 27.13
CA ILE A 182 22.59 -17.93 27.38
C ILE A 182 23.70 -18.03 28.43
N THR A 183 23.83 -19.21 29.04
CA THR A 183 25.02 -19.62 29.78
C THR A 183 25.55 -20.90 29.14
N THR A 184 26.85 -21.01 28.89
CA THR A 184 27.41 -22.20 28.26
C THR A 184 27.41 -23.39 29.20
N GLU A 185 26.88 -24.51 28.73
CA GLU A 185 26.69 -25.72 29.56
C GLU A 185 27.89 -26.68 29.49
N LYS A 186 28.73 -26.54 28.46
CA LYS A 186 29.88 -27.41 28.20
C LYS A 186 31.06 -26.64 27.62
N GLU A 187 32.21 -27.28 27.66
CA GLU A 187 33.41 -26.85 26.93
C GLU A 187 33.20 -27.04 25.41
N ASN A 188 33.94 -26.27 24.60
CA ASN A 188 33.77 -26.23 23.14
C ASN A 188 32.30 -26.03 22.72
N PHE A 189 31.63 -25.08 23.37
CA PHE A 189 30.26 -24.71 23.10
C PHE A 189 30.15 -23.95 21.79
N GLU A 190 29.25 -24.41 20.92
CA GLU A 190 28.82 -23.70 19.72
C GLU A 190 27.29 -23.70 19.66
N LYS A 191 26.68 -22.51 19.54
CA LYS A 191 25.23 -22.37 19.35
C LYS A 191 24.88 -21.09 18.61
N LYS A 192 23.84 -21.16 17.78
CA LYS A 192 23.18 -19.99 17.20
C LYS A 192 22.15 -19.42 18.18
N ILE A 193 22.14 -18.10 18.32
CA ILE A 193 21.26 -17.36 19.21
C ILE A 193 20.51 -16.33 18.38
N GLY A 194 19.20 -16.23 18.61
CA GLY A 194 18.29 -15.38 17.86
C GLY A 194 16.88 -15.97 17.93
N PRO A 195 15.97 -15.53 17.05
CA PRO A 195 16.17 -14.48 16.04
C PRO A 195 16.29 -13.07 16.62
N PHE A 196 17.05 -12.18 15.96
CA PHE A 196 17.14 -10.76 16.27
C PHE A 196 16.75 -9.90 15.06
N VAL A 197 16.22 -8.70 15.31
CA VAL A 197 16.05 -7.69 14.24
C VAL A 197 17.44 -7.20 13.82
N PRO A 198 17.72 -6.98 12.51
CA PRO A 198 18.98 -6.40 12.08
C PRO A 198 19.30 -5.09 12.79
N GLY A 199 20.57 -4.82 13.06
CA GLY A 199 21.01 -3.55 13.64
C GLY A 199 22.16 -3.70 14.62
N THR A 200 22.38 -2.63 15.39
CA THR A 200 23.54 -2.48 16.25
C THR A 200 23.32 -3.09 17.63
N TYR A 201 24.16 -4.05 18.02
CA TYR A 201 24.06 -4.75 19.31
C TYR A 201 25.36 -4.71 20.11
N GLU A 202 25.24 -4.47 21.41
CA GLU A 202 26.33 -4.68 22.36
C GLU A 202 26.36 -6.14 22.81
N VAL A 203 27.49 -6.82 22.59
CA VAL A 203 27.68 -8.22 23.02
C VAL A 203 28.75 -8.29 24.09
N LYS A 204 28.40 -8.86 25.25
CA LYS A 204 29.29 -9.09 26.38
C LYS A 204 29.31 -10.56 26.77
N ALA A 205 30.49 -11.09 27.05
CA ALA A 205 30.66 -12.42 27.63
C ALA A 205 31.29 -12.28 29.01
N LYS A 206 30.71 -12.95 30.01
CA LYS A 206 31.26 -13.01 31.38
C LYS A 206 31.56 -14.46 31.73
N LEU A 207 32.83 -14.78 31.90
CA LEU A 207 33.29 -16.07 32.38
C LEU A 207 33.45 -16.00 33.89
N LYS A 208 32.68 -16.83 34.62
CA LYS A 208 32.92 -17.07 36.03
C LYS A 208 34.04 -18.09 36.16
N SER A 209 35.24 -17.65 36.53
CA SER A 209 36.31 -18.56 36.93
C SER A 209 36.49 -18.45 38.45
N GLY A 210 36.79 -19.55 39.13
CA GLY A 210 36.94 -19.58 40.60
C GLY A 210 38.10 -18.73 41.15
N ILE A 211 38.79 -17.97 40.31
CA ILE A 211 39.97 -17.16 40.63
C ILE A 211 39.75 -15.69 40.26
N ALA A 212 39.08 -15.39 39.14
CA ALA A 212 38.71 -14.03 38.72
C ALA A 212 37.58 -14.03 37.67
N ASP A 213 36.71 -13.03 37.70
CA ASP A 213 35.71 -12.83 36.65
C ASP A 213 36.36 -12.16 35.42
N LEU A 214 36.24 -12.79 34.25
CA LEU A 214 36.74 -12.25 32.98
C LEU A 214 35.58 -11.70 32.15
N GLU A 215 35.73 -10.45 31.69
CA GLU A 215 34.74 -9.77 30.83
C GLU A 215 35.31 -9.50 29.44
N GLY A 216 34.66 -10.06 28.41
CA GLY A 216 34.94 -9.76 27.00
C GLY A 216 33.86 -8.86 26.43
N HIS A 217 34.25 -7.75 25.80
CA HIS A 217 33.35 -6.81 25.15
C HIS A 217 33.65 -6.74 23.66
N ARG A 218 32.64 -7.02 22.82
CA ARG A 218 32.71 -6.73 21.39
C ARG A 218 31.95 -5.44 21.13
N PRO A 219 32.61 -4.37 20.65
CA PRO A 219 31.92 -3.14 20.33
C PRO A 219 30.91 -3.38 19.21
N PRO A 220 29.84 -2.56 19.16
CA PRO A 220 28.90 -2.56 18.04
C PRO A 220 29.64 -2.44 16.69
N ARG A 221 29.19 -3.18 15.69
CA ARG A 221 29.64 -3.12 14.29
C ARG A 221 28.44 -3.18 13.37
#